data_AF-A0A193QPF4-F1
#
_entry.id   AF-A0A193QPF4-F1
#
_cell.length_a   1.000
_cell.length_b   1.000
_cell.length_c   1.000
_cell.angle_alpha   90.00
_cell.angle_beta   90.00
_cell.angle_gamma   90.00
#
_symmetry.space_group_name_H-M   'P 1'
#
loop_
_entity.id
_entity.type
_entity.pdbx_description
1 polymer ?
#
loop_
_entity_poly.entity_id
_entity_poly.type
_entity_poly.pdbx_seq_one_letter_code
_entity_poly.pdbx_strand_id
1 'polypeptide(L)'
;MFIEAGRGSMKAWLSVLVLLAGLGLSPTAGADAACQGRFVNLITDICWRCLFPISIGSVQVGKGDVPDTGNPGSPIQFCPMPPLLFQRIGLAIGYWEPMAMTDVTRTPGCLELGDMDIAYLSELDPTWVDSSLTTILNPEAVIFANPIAQGVCAADAIASGFHLPLDVLFWCAGSQGSMYPFNGWVSKEISPLQSSVLVTARMAFKLHRQGQIWETIGKDREVCYKFPSPIMPKARWRYQMVCTPTAPVAIRWGAA
;
A
#
# COMPACT_ATOMS: atom_id res chain seq x y z
N MET A 1 22.05 73.19 26.40
CA MET A 1 20.96 73.48 25.46
C MET A 1 21.32 72.85 24.13
N PHE A 2 20.59 71.78 23.75
CA PHE A 2 20.54 71.14 22.41
C PHE A 2 21.85 70.47 21.88
N ILE A 3 21.96 69.21 21.43
CA ILE A 3 21.12 68.01 21.26
C ILE A 3 22.10 66.83 21.31
N GLU A 4 22.01 65.96 22.33
CA GLU A 4 22.76 64.69 22.40
C GLU A 4 21.81 63.48 22.45
N ALA A 5 20.63 63.63 21.83
CA ALA A 5 19.58 62.63 21.79
C ALA A 5 19.27 62.29 20.31
N GLY A 6 19.86 61.22 19.76
CA GLY A 6 19.51 60.84 18.40
C GLY A 6 20.06 59.53 17.84
N ARG A 7 21.09 58.91 18.45
CA ARG A 7 21.72 57.71 17.86
C ARG A 7 21.18 56.36 18.38
N GLY A 8 20.57 56.34 19.57
CA GLY A 8 20.01 55.12 20.17
C GLY A 8 18.58 54.79 19.72
N SER A 9 17.74 55.82 19.54
CA SER A 9 16.33 55.65 19.19
C SER A 9 16.15 55.02 17.80
N MET A 10 16.89 55.48 16.79
CA MET A 10 16.74 55.04 15.40
C MET A 10 17.07 53.54 15.21
N LYS A 11 18.01 52.99 15.98
CA LYS A 11 18.34 51.56 15.98
C LYS A 11 17.24 50.72 16.63
N ALA A 12 16.62 51.23 17.70
CA ALA A 12 15.49 50.56 18.35
C ALA A 12 14.26 50.50 17.42
N TRP A 13 13.95 51.59 16.71
CA TRP A 13 12.86 51.63 15.72
C TRP A 13 13.12 50.72 14.51
N LEU A 14 14.37 50.66 14.01
CA LEU A 14 14.76 49.72 12.95
C LEU A 14 14.65 48.26 13.41
N SER A 15 15.02 47.95 14.65
CA SER A 15 14.91 46.60 15.22
C SER A 15 13.46 46.17 15.41
N VAL A 16 12.59 47.10 15.84
CA VAL A 16 11.15 46.87 16.01
C VAL A 16 10.44 46.72 14.66
N LEU A 17 10.83 47.48 13.64
CA LEU A 17 10.34 47.33 12.27
C LEU A 17 10.75 45.99 11.64
N VAL A 18 11.97 45.52 11.89
CA VAL A 18 12.44 44.19 11.43
C VAL A 18 11.74 43.05 12.17
N LEU A 19 11.48 43.20 13.48
CA LEU A 19 10.70 42.23 14.26
C LEU A 19 9.22 42.20 13.88
N LEU A 20 8.60 43.35 13.58
CA LEU A 20 7.22 43.45 13.09
C LEU A 20 7.07 42.98 11.64
N ALA A 21 8.09 43.16 10.79
CA ALA A 21 8.12 42.58 9.45
C ALA A 21 8.34 41.04 9.48
N GLY A 22 9.06 40.53 10.49
CA GLY A 22 9.25 39.10 10.70
C GLY A 22 8.01 38.35 11.25
N LEU A 23 7.11 39.05 11.95
CA LEU A 23 5.85 38.51 12.48
C LEU A 23 4.72 38.43 11.43
N GLY A 24 4.92 38.98 10.22
CA GLY A 24 3.94 38.97 9.13
C GLY A 24 4.12 37.84 8.10
N LEU A 25 5.21 37.08 8.16
CA LEU A 25 5.45 35.91 7.31
C LEU A 25 5.27 34.62 8.10
N SER A 26 4.06 34.41 8.62
CA SER A 26 3.59 33.04 8.78
C SER A 26 3.36 32.50 7.37
N PRO A 27 3.97 31.37 6.95
CA PRO A 27 3.40 30.65 5.83
C PRO A 27 1.98 30.29 6.29
N THR A 28 0.98 30.90 5.67
CA THR A 28 -0.35 30.30 5.65
C THR A 28 -0.12 28.90 5.12
N ALA A 29 -0.33 27.87 5.94
CA ALA A 29 -0.61 26.54 5.44
C ALA A 29 -1.92 26.67 4.67
N GLY A 30 -1.81 27.13 3.42
CA GLY A 30 -2.90 27.05 2.48
C GLY A 30 -3.16 25.57 2.33
N ALA A 31 -4.36 25.14 2.71
CA ALA A 31 -4.90 23.89 2.20
C ALA A 31 -4.72 23.97 0.67
N ASP A 32 -3.93 23.05 0.13
CA ASP A 32 -3.73 22.94 -1.30
C ASP A 32 -5.11 22.85 -1.96
N ALA A 33 -5.34 23.62 -3.04
CA ALA A 33 -6.60 23.58 -3.79
C ALA A 33 -6.86 22.19 -4.42
N ALA A 34 -5.92 21.25 -4.26
CA ALA A 34 -6.06 19.85 -4.62
C ALA A 34 -6.97 19.04 -3.68
N CYS A 35 -7.40 19.57 -2.52
CA CYS A 35 -8.13 18.78 -1.51
C CYS A 35 -9.67 18.91 -1.63
N GLN A 36 -10.19 18.94 -2.86
CA GLN A 36 -11.61 18.83 -3.17
C GLN A 36 -11.90 17.46 -3.80
N GLY A 37 -12.08 16.47 -2.91
CA GLY A 37 -12.17 15.06 -3.27
C GLY A 37 -13.59 14.59 -3.48
N ARG A 38 -13.77 13.76 -4.50
CA ARG A 38 -14.89 12.84 -4.61
C ARG A 38 -14.37 11.47 -4.20
N PHE A 39 -14.99 10.87 -3.19
CA PHE A 39 -14.74 9.48 -2.81
C PHE A 39 -14.85 8.54 -4.03
N VAL A 40 -14.06 7.46 -4.03
CA VAL A 40 -14.04 6.45 -5.11
C VAL A 40 -15.45 5.93 -5.37
N ASN A 41 -15.93 6.05 -6.60
CA ASN A 41 -17.22 5.48 -6.96
C ASN A 41 -17.07 3.96 -7.17
N LEU A 42 -17.69 3.17 -6.30
CA LEU A 42 -17.63 1.71 -6.31
C LEU A 42 -18.15 1.07 -7.62
N ILE A 43 -18.98 1.77 -8.39
CA ILE A 43 -19.54 1.23 -9.64
C ILE A 43 -18.63 1.57 -10.82
N THR A 44 -18.17 2.82 -10.94
CA THR A 44 -17.48 3.30 -12.15
C THR A 44 -15.96 3.26 -12.06
N ASP A 45 -15.40 3.42 -10.86
CA ASP A 45 -13.95 3.63 -10.69
C ASP A 45 -13.21 2.30 -10.38
N ILE A 46 -13.97 1.23 -10.10
CA ILE A 46 -13.49 -0.13 -9.88
C ILE A 46 -13.37 -0.87 -11.22
N CYS A 47 -12.23 -1.55 -11.44
CA CYS A 47 -12.07 -2.42 -12.61
C CYS A 47 -12.81 -3.74 -12.37
N TRP A 48 -14.09 -3.80 -12.72
CA TRP A 48 -14.87 -5.04 -12.63
C TRP A 48 -14.36 -6.16 -13.54
N ARG A 49 -13.62 -5.81 -14.61
CA ARG A 49 -12.91 -6.80 -15.43
C ARG A 49 -11.76 -7.47 -14.66
N CYS A 50 -11.21 -6.80 -13.65
CA CYS A 50 -10.10 -7.29 -12.85
C CYS A 50 -10.53 -8.28 -11.75
N LEU A 51 -11.84 -8.43 -11.52
CA LEU A 51 -12.45 -9.50 -10.70
C LEU A 51 -12.16 -10.90 -11.30
N PHE A 52 -12.06 -10.97 -12.63
CA PHE A 52 -11.88 -12.21 -13.37
C PHE A 52 -10.40 -12.65 -13.41
N PRO A 53 -10.12 -13.96 -13.56
CA PRO A 53 -11.06 -15.06 -13.79
C PRO A 53 -11.88 -15.44 -12.54
N ILE A 54 -13.09 -15.95 -12.77
CA ILE A 54 -13.92 -16.56 -11.71
C ILE A 54 -13.90 -18.07 -11.92
N SER A 55 -13.46 -18.80 -10.91
CA SER A 55 -13.41 -20.26 -10.89
C SER A 55 -14.29 -20.83 -9.78
N ILE A 56 -14.80 -22.03 -10.01
CA ILE A 56 -15.48 -22.83 -8.99
C ILE A 56 -14.77 -24.18 -8.93
N GLY A 57 -13.96 -24.37 -7.88
CA GLY A 57 -12.95 -25.43 -7.85
C GLY A 57 -11.98 -25.32 -9.02
N SER A 58 -11.80 -26.42 -9.77
CA SER A 58 -10.92 -26.47 -10.94
C SER A 58 -11.57 -25.95 -12.23
N VAL A 59 -12.85 -25.62 -12.22
CA VAL A 59 -13.59 -25.19 -13.41
C VAL A 59 -13.62 -23.67 -13.49
N GLN A 60 -13.10 -23.10 -14.57
CA GLN A 60 -13.20 -21.67 -14.85
C GLN A 60 -14.60 -21.35 -15.43
N VAL A 61 -15.37 -20.55 -14.72
CA VAL A 61 -16.74 -20.15 -15.10
C VAL A 61 -16.74 -18.78 -15.78
N GLY A 62 -15.84 -17.89 -15.37
CA GLY A 62 -15.61 -16.59 -16.00
C GLY A 62 -14.18 -16.50 -16.50
N LYS A 63 -13.99 -16.32 -17.81
CA LYS A 63 -12.66 -16.11 -18.39
C LYS A 63 -12.17 -14.69 -18.07
N GLY A 64 -10.95 -14.59 -17.57
CA GLY A 64 -10.25 -13.32 -17.36
C GLY A 64 -9.09 -13.15 -18.34
N ASP A 65 -8.68 -11.90 -18.55
CA ASP A 65 -7.49 -11.56 -19.34
C ASP A 65 -6.19 -11.70 -18.53
N VAL A 66 -6.30 -11.95 -17.23
CA VAL A 66 -5.20 -11.90 -16.26
C VAL A 66 -4.98 -13.32 -15.69
N PRO A 67 -3.72 -13.75 -15.46
CA PRO A 67 -3.41 -15.10 -14.99
C PRO A 67 -4.08 -15.44 -13.66
N ASP A 68 -4.42 -16.70 -13.43
CA ASP A 68 -5.05 -17.15 -12.18
C ASP A 68 -4.02 -17.73 -11.22
N THR A 69 -4.32 -17.68 -9.92
CA THR A 69 -3.58 -18.44 -8.90
C THR A 69 -4.06 -19.90 -8.85
N GLY A 70 -3.34 -20.76 -8.14
CA GLY A 70 -3.74 -22.16 -8.01
C GLY A 70 -5.09 -22.31 -7.31
N ASN A 71 -6.02 -23.04 -7.93
CA ASN A 71 -7.36 -23.29 -7.42
C ASN A 71 -7.51 -24.75 -6.93
N PRO A 72 -8.42 -25.00 -5.97
CA PRO A 72 -8.66 -26.35 -5.45
C PRO A 72 -9.21 -27.28 -6.54
N GLY A 73 -8.87 -28.58 -6.45
CA GLY A 73 -9.28 -29.57 -7.44
C GLY A 73 -10.79 -29.81 -7.42
N SER A 74 -11.40 -29.84 -6.23
CA SER A 74 -12.84 -30.04 -6.06
C SER A 74 -13.61 -28.73 -5.82
N PRO A 75 -14.76 -28.51 -6.49
CA PRO A 75 -15.62 -27.35 -6.23
C PRO A 75 -16.29 -27.41 -4.86
N ILE A 76 -16.57 -28.63 -4.37
CA ILE A 76 -17.16 -28.85 -3.05
C ILE A 76 -16.04 -29.11 -2.06
N GLN A 77 -15.94 -28.26 -1.04
CA GLN A 77 -14.98 -28.38 0.05
C GLN A 77 -15.70 -28.73 1.35
N PHE A 78 -15.06 -29.60 2.13
CA PHE A 78 -15.63 -30.07 3.38
C PHE A 78 -14.80 -29.55 4.56
N CYS A 79 -15.27 -28.48 5.19
CA CYS A 79 -14.57 -27.76 6.25
C CYS A 79 -15.00 -28.20 7.64
N PRO A 80 -14.08 -28.56 8.56
CA PRO A 80 -14.45 -28.90 9.92
C PRO A 80 -14.93 -27.67 10.70
N MET A 81 -16.04 -27.79 11.45
CA MET A 81 -16.52 -26.76 12.36
C MET A 81 -16.31 -27.19 13.83
N PRO A 82 -15.87 -26.30 14.72
CA PRO A 82 -15.93 -26.54 16.17
C PRO A 82 -17.39 -26.50 16.68
N PRO A 83 -17.87 -27.48 17.49
CA PRO A 83 -17.21 -28.69 17.96
C PRO A 83 -17.22 -29.81 16.92
N LEU A 84 -16.10 -30.56 16.86
CA LEU A 84 -15.55 -31.47 15.82
C LEU A 84 -16.46 -32.57 15.20
N LEU A 85 -17.76 -32.55 15.45
CA LEU A 85 -18.74 -33.51 14.94
C LEU A 85 -19.45 -33.04 13.64
N PHE A 86 -19.30 -31.78 13.26
CA PHE A 86 -20.00 -31.22 12.09
C PHE A 86 -19.02 -30.71 11.03
N GLN A 87 -19.27 -31.08 9.78
CA GLN A 87 -18.53 -30.60 8.62
C GLN A 87 -19.43 -29.64 7.83
N ARG A 88 -18.95 -28.42 7.60
CA ARG A 88 -19.61 -27.46 6.72
C ARG A 88 -19.22 -27.75 5.28
N ILE A 89 -20.23 -27.87 4.44
CA ILE A 89 -20.05 -27.98 2.98
C ILE A 89 -19.92 -26.56 2.46
N GLY A 90 -18.74 -26.23 1.93
CA GLY A 90 -18.45 -24.95 1.31
C GLY A 90 -18.28 -25.11 -0.20
N LEU A 91 -18.57 -24.03 -0.93
CA LEU A 91 -18.21 -23.92 -2.34
C LEU A 91 -16.85 -23.22 -2.42
N ALA A 92 -15.89 -23.83 -3.09
CA ALA A 92 -14.64 -23.15 -3.42
C ALA A 92 -14.89 -22.26 -4.64
N ILE A 93 -14.89 -20.95 -4.43
CA ILE A 93 -14.97 -19.95 -5.50
C ILE A 93 -13.65 -19.19 -5.48
N GLY A 94 -12.93 -19.19 -6.61
CA GLY A 94 -11.72 -18.41 -6.80
C GLY A 94 -12.01 -17.18 -7.65
N TYR A 95 -11.62 -16.01 -7.17
CA TYR A 95 -11.69 -14.75 -7.91
C TYR A 95 -10.82 -13.69 -7.23
N TRP A 96 -10.63 -12.54 -7.87
CA TRP A 96 -9.90 -11.42 -7.25
C TRP A 96 -10.87 -10.59 -6.42
N GLU A 97 -10.74 -10.61 -5.09
CA GLU A 97 -11.57 -9.83 -4.17
C GLU A 97 -10.91 -8.50 -3.79
N PRO A 98 -11.64 -7.37 -3.75
CA PRO A 98 -11.09 -6.10 -3.29
C PRO A 98 -11.02 -6.14 -1.76
N MET A 99 -9.85 -6.47 -1.21
CA MET A 99 -9.65 -6.65 0.23
C MET A 99 -9.47 -5.35 1.00
N ALA A 100 -8.83 -4.36 0.39
CA ALA A 100 -8.54 -3.09 1.06
C ALA A 100 -8.34 -1.97 0.04
N MET A 101 -8.46 -0.74 0.54
CA MET A 101 -8.06 0.45 -0.20
C MET A 101 -6.95 1.14 0.59
N THR A 102 -5.97 1.67 -0.12
CA THR A 102 -4.88 2.43 0.45
C THR A 102 -4.82 3.77 -0.25
N ASP A 103 -5.07 4.83 0.51
CA ASP A 103 -4.85 6.18 0.02
C ASP A 103 -3.36 6.50 0.01
N VAL A 104 -2.84 6.92 -1.14
CA VAL A 104 -1.44 7.30 -1.31
C VAL A 104 -1.36 8.81 -1.48
N THR A 105 -1.55 9.52 -0.37
CA THR A 105 -1.39 10.96 -0.30
C THR A 105 0.05 11.34 0.02
N ARG A 106 0.56 12.37 -0.66
CA ARG A 106 1.89 12.96 -0.42
C ARG A 106 1.85 14.17 0.49
N THR A 107 0.65 14.71 0.74
CA THR A 107 0.45 15.92 1.52
C THR A 107 -0.29 15.54 2.80
N PRO A 108 0.31 15.79 3.98
CA PRO A 108 -0.33 15.45 5.24
C PRO A 108 -1.68 16.14 5.36
N GLY A 109 -2.71 15.40 5.77
CA GLY A 109 -4.07 15.92 5.95
C GLY A 109 -4.93 15.96 4.69
N CYS A 110 -4.40 15.66 3.50
CA CYS A 110 -5.19 15.45 2.30
C CYS A 110 -5.44 13.96 2.07
N LEU A 111 -6.15 13.38 3.04
CA LEU A 111 -6.63 12.01 2.98
C LEU A 111 -8.00 11.98 2.29
N GLU A 112 -8.32 10.90 1.61
CA GLU A 112 -9.67 10.59 1.16
C GLU A 112 -10.59 10.42 2.39
N LEU A 113 -11.38 11.44 2.68
CA LEU A 113 -12.40 11.41 3.73
C LEU A 113 -13.68 10.76 3.16
N GLY A 114 -13.78 9.44 3.28
CA GLY A 114 -14.98 8.67 2.94
C GLY A 114 -15.38 7.69 4.04
N ASP A 115 -16.52 7.03 3.88
CA ASP A 115 -17.14 6.10 4.85
C ASP A 115 -16.45 4.72 4.92
N MET A 116 -15.14 4.64 4.65
CA MET A 116 -14.36 3.41 4.76
C MET A 116 -13.66 3.32 6.11
N ASP A 117 -13.73 2.16 6.76
CA ASP A 117 -13.03 1.91 8.01
C ASP A 117 -11.51 2.04 7.83
N ILE A 118 -10.91 2.96 8.59
CA ILE A 118 -9.47 3.21 8.55
C ILE A 118 -8.77 2.11 9.35
N ALA A 119 -8.17 1.15 8.64
CA ALA A 119 -7.40 0.07 9.27
C ALA A 119 -5.99 0.52 9.72
N TYR A 120 -5.39 1.49 9.04
CA TYR A 120 -4.03 1.95 9.33
C TYR A 120 -3.77 3.37 8.81
N LEU A 121 -2.99 4.15 9.57
CA LEU A 121 -2.52 5.48 9.17
C LEU A 121 -0.99 5.51 9.15
N SER A 122 -0.42 5.88 8.01
CA SER A 122 1.02 6.08 7.82
C SER A 122 1.61 7.15 8.74
N GLU A 123 0.84 8.19 9.02
CA GLU A 123 1.28 9.36 9.81
C GLU A 123 1.51 9.04 11.28
N LEU A 124 0.81 8.04 11.82
CA LEU A 124 0.92 7.66 13.23
C LEU A 124 2.06 6.66 13.47
N ASP A 125 2.64 6.11 12.42
CA ASP A 125 3.70 5.12 12.52
C ASP A 125 5.08 5.77 12.29
N PRO A 126 5.91 5.92 13.34
CA PRO A 126 7.24 6.52 13.20
C PRO A 126 8.17 5.70 12.31
N THR A 127 7.94 4.39 12.17
CA THR A 127 8.73 3.54 11.27
C THR A 127 8.36 3.70 9.79
N TRP A 128 7.29 4.45 9.48
CA TRP A 128 6.90 4.75 8.11
C TRP A 128 7.57 6.01 7.56
N VAL A 129 7.81 7.00 8.41
CA VAL A 129 8.50 8.25 8.07
C VAL A 129 10.02 8.13 8.16
N ASP A 130 10.54 7.24 9.01
CA ASP A 130 11.98 7.09 9.22
C ASP A 130 12.52 5.74 8.72
N SER A 131 13.36 5.80 7.67
CA SER A 131 14.05 4.63 7.10
C SER A 131 15.03 3.95 8.05
N SER A 132 15.64 4.70 8.96
CA SER A 132 16.60 4.16 9.94
C SER A 132 15.88 3.26 10.94
N LEU A 133 14.71 3.70 11.43
CA LEU A 133 13.88 2.94 12.36
C LEU A 133 13.30 1.68 11.71
N THR A 134 12.88 1.76 10.43
CA THR A 134 12.44 0.58 9.68
C THR A 134 13.55 -0.46 9.52
N THR A 135 14.79 -0.01 9.31
CA THR A 135 15.96 -0.89 9.10
C THR A 135 16.39 -1.56 10.41
N ILE A 136 16.21 -0.89 11.55
CA ILE A 136 16.43 -1.49 12.87
C ILE A 136 15.42 -2.60 13.14
N LEU A 137 14.14 -2.39 12.81
CA LEU A 137 13.08 -3.40 13.02
C LEU A 137 13.20 -4.58 12.04
N ASN A 138 13.67 -4.31 10.82
CA ASN A 138 13.81 -5.30 9.75
C ASN A 138 15.29 -5.40 9.31
N PRO A 139 16.19 -5.93 10.16
CA PRO A 139 17.62 -5.95 9.88
C PRO A 139 17.99 -6.80 8.65
N GLU A 140 17.12 -7.73 8.26
CA GLU A 140 17.24 -8.49 7.02
C GLU A 140 17.27 -7.61 5.76
N ALA A 141 16.72 -6.39 5.81
CA ALA A 141 16.76 -5.43 4.72
C ALA A 141 18.20 -5.13 4.26
N VAL A 142 19.18 -5.21 5.18
CA VAL A 142 20.60 -4.98 4.88
C VAL A 142 21.16 -6.03 3.92
N ILE A 143 20.71 -7.28 4.04
CA ILE A 143 21.15 -8.37 3.16
C ILE A 143 20.65 -8.13 1.74
N PHE A 144 19.43 -7.59 1.60
CA PHE A 144 18.80 -7.32 0.30
C PHE A 144 19.11 -5.93 -0.27
N ALA A 145 19.80 -5.06 0.46
CA ALA A 145 20.23 -3.75 -0.02
C ALA A 145 21.38 -3.81 -1.04
N ASN A 146 21.99 -4.97 -1.23
CA ASN A 146 23.12 -5.12 -2.15
C ASN A 146 22.68 -5.06 -3.64
N PRO A 147 23.52 -4.57 -4.56
CA PRO A 147 23.16 -4.43 -5.98
C PRO A 147 22.79 -5.74 -6.68
N ILE A 148 23.32 -6.88 -6.20
CA ILE A 148 23.02 -8.21 -6.77
C ILE A 148 21.57 -8.59 -6.44
N ALA A 149 21.15 -8.44 -5.18
CA ALA A 149 19.80 -8.70 -4.71
C ALA A 149 18.78 -7.75 -5.36
N GLN A 150 19.15 -6.49 -5.58
CA GLN A 150 18.34 -5.53 -6.33
C GLN A 150 18.27 -5.89 -7.82
N GLY A 151 19.36 -6.36 -8.41
CA GLY A 151 19.40 -6.84 -9.80
C GLY A 151 18.47 -8.03 -10.04
N VAL A 152 18.31 -8.91 -9.05
CA VAL A 152 17.39 -10.06 -9.11
C VAL A 152 15.93 -9.64 -9.27
N CYS A 153 15.55 -8.40 -8.91
CA CYS A 153 14.20 -7.90 -9.13
C CYS A 153 13.84 -7.78 -10.63
N ALA A 154 14.83 -7.74 -11.54
CA ALA A 154 14.57 -7.85 -12.98
C ALA A 154 13.95 -9.20 -13.35
N ALA A 155 14.35 -10.30 -12.69
CA ALA A 155 13.76 -11.61 -12.92
C ALA A 155 12.29 -11.65 -12.48
N ASP A 156 11.96 -11.01 -11.35
CA ASP A 156 10.58 -10.87 -10.87
C ASP A 156 9.73 -10.03 -11.83
N ALA A 157 10.30 -8.96 -12.41
CA ALA A 157 9.62 -8.14 -13.41
C ALA A 157 9.31 -8.94 -14.70
N ILE A 158 10.25 -9.75 -15.16
CA ILE A 158 10.06 -10.63 -16.33
C ILE A 158 9.01 -11.69 -16.03
N ALA A 159 9.10 -12.38 -14.89
CA ALA A 159 8.15 -13.43 -14.51
C ALA A 159 6.71 -12.91 -14.39
N SER A 160 6.54 -11.74 -13.76
CA SER A 160 5.26 -11.05 -13.65
C SER A 160 4.66 -10.64 -15.01
N GLY A 161 5.50 -10.41 -16.02
CA GLY A 161 5.06 -10.08 -17.37
C GLY A 161 4.48 -11.28 -18.14
N PHE A 162 4.84 -12.51 -17.77
CA PHE A 162 4.34 -13.73 -18.42
C PHE A 162 3.20 -14.40 -17.66
N HIS A 163 3.31 -14.50 -16.32
CA HIS A 163 2.32 -15.19 -15.51
C HIS A 163 2.15 -14.52 -14.15
N LEU A 164 2.83 -14.99 -13.11
CA LEU A 164 2.72 -14.44 -11.75
C LEU A 164 4.09 -13.98 -11.25
N PRO A 165 4.14 -12.99 -10.34
CA PRO A 165 5.36 -12.63 -9.65
C PRO A 165 5.92 -13.83 -8.87
N LEU A 166 7.23 -13.85 -8.67
CA LEU A 166 7.92 -14.91 -7.95
C LEU A 166 7.85 -14.65 -6.44
N ASP A 167 7.06 -15.44 -5.72
CA ASP A 167 6.90 -15.31 -4.26
C ASP A 167 8.22 -15.51 -3.49
N VAL A 168 9.13 -16.33 -4.02
CA VAL A 168 10.46 -16.56 -3.42
C VAL A 168 11.29 -15.27 -3.37
N LEU A 169 11.10 -14.35 -4.33
CA LEU A 169 11.76 -13.06 -4.39
C LEU A 169 10.95 -12.02 -3.60
N PHE A 170 10.64 -12.31 -2.34
CA PHE A 170 9.75 -11.50 -1.51
C PHE A 170 10.26 -10.06 -1.28
N TRP A 171 11.56 -9.80 -1.43
CA TRP A 171 12.14 -8.46 -1.31
C TRP A 171 11.96 -7.61 -2.58
N CYS A 172 11.48 -8.19 -3.68
CA CYS A 172 11.26 -7.52 -4.96
C CYS A 172 9.77 -7.28 -5.22
N ALA A 173 9.43 -6.09 -5.74
CA ALA A 173 8.11 -5.72 -6.22
C ALA A 173 8.11 -5.57 -7.75
N GLY A 174 8.67 -6.55 -8.47
CA GLY A 174 8.80 -6.53 -9.93
C GLY A 174 9.55 -5.30 -10.45
N SER A 175 9.00 -4.66 -11.49
CA SER A 175 9.55 -3.43 -12.07
C SER A 175 9.41 -2.20 -11.16
N GLN A 176 8.61 -2.28 -10.09
CA GLN A 176 8.38 -1.15 -9.18
C GLN A 176 9.62 -0.84 -8.34
N GLY A 177 10.42 -1.87 -8.01
CA GLY A 177 11.63 -1.75 -7.20
C GLY A 177 11.66 -2.73 -6.03
N SER A 178 12.45 -2.43 -5.00
CA SER A 178 12.55 -3.25 -3.79
C SER A 178 11.46 -2.94 -2.77
N MET A 179 10.94 -3.98 -2.11
CA MET A 179 10.00 -3.87 -1.01
C MET A 179 10.65 -3.36 0.28
N TYR A 180 11.94 -3.60 0.48
CA TYR A 180 12.67 -2.97 1.59
C TYR A 180 13.19 -1.58 1.18
N PRO A 181 13.24 -0.62 2.12
CA PRO A 181 12.63 -0.65 3.47
C PRO A 181 11.09 -0.54 3.43
N PHE A 182 10.39 -1.10 4.43
CA PHE A 182 8.92 -1.04 4.59
C PHE A 182 8.40 0.32 5.07
N ASN A 183 8.67 1.34 4.29
CA ASN A 183 8.31 2.71 4.57
C ASN A 183 7.85 3.45 3.29
N GLY A 184 7.43 4.70 3.46
CA GLY A 184 6.95 5.54 2.37
C GLY A 184 8.04 6.12 1.46
N TRP A 185 9.33 5.82 1.71
CA TRP A 185 10.43 6.48 1.01
C TRP A 185 10.85 5.76 -0.29
N VAL A 186 10.73 6.42 -1.43
CA VAL A 186 11.05 5.85 -2.75
C VAL A 186 12.28 6.55 -3.34
N SER A 187 13.38 5.81 -3.50
CA SER A 187 14.67 6.36 -3.96
C SER A 187 14.71 6.68 -5.46
N LYS A 188 13.86 6.02 -6.26
CA LYS A 188 13.78 6.20 -7.72
C LYS A 188 12.33 6.32 -8.14
N GLU A 189 11.86 7.56 -8.25
CA GLU A 189 10.54 7.85 -8.80
C GLU A 189 10.64 7.98 -10.32
N ILE A 190 10.14 6.98 -11.05
CA ILE A 190 10.05 7.01 -12.52
C ILE A 190 8.70 7.61 -12.95
N SER A 191 7.63 7.23 -12.24
CA SER A 191 6.30 7.82 -12.40
C SER A 191 5.56 7.80 -11.05
N PRO A 192 4.63 8.74 -10.84
CA PRO A 192 3.85 8.78 -9.60
C PRO A 192 3.06 7.50 -9.39
N LEU A 193 2.44 6.94 -10.45
CA LEU A 193 1.72 5.68 -10.40
C LEU A 193 2.61 4.51 -9.96
N GLN A 194 3.83 4.42 -10.48
CA GLN A 194 4.79 3.38 -10.10
C GLN A 194 5.16 3.46 -8.63
N SER A 195 5.47 4.67 -8.15
CA SER A 195 5.83 4.92 -6.77
C SER A 195 4.67 4.64 -5.81
N SER A 196 3.44 4.99 -6.20
CA SER A 196 2.26 4.75 -5.37
C SER A 196 1.98 3.26 -5.22
N VAL A 197 2.05 2.48 -6.30
CA VAL A 197 1.91 1.02 -6.23
C VAL A 197 3.01 0.40 -5.37
N LEU A 198 4.26 0.87 -5.48
CA LEU A 198 5.35 0.38 -4.65
C LEU A 198 5.08 0.62 -3.17
N VAL A 199 4.71 1.84 -2.81
CA VAL A 199 4.42 2.23 -1.42
C VAL A 199 3.24 1.42 -0.87
N THR A 200 2.18 1.22 -1.65
CA THR A 200 1.07 0.34 -1.28
C THR A 200 1.53 -1.12 -1.09
N ALA A 201 2.40 -1.63 -1.97
CA ALA A 201 2.95 -2.98 -1.82
C ALA A 201 3.86 -3.14 -0.60
N ARG A 202 4.57 -2.09 -0.18
CA ARG A 202 5.36 -2.11 1.06
C ARG A 202 4.47 -2.09 2.31
N MET A 203 3.43 -1.27 2.27
CA MET A 203 2.44 -1.18 3.34
C MET A 203 1.77 -2.54 3.59
N ALA A 204 1.39 -3.21 2.51
CA ALA A 204 0.90 -4.58 2.53
C ALA A 204 1.81 -5.54 3.30
N PHE A 205 3.10 -5.54 2.93
CA PHE A 205 4.07 -6.48 3.46
C PHE A 205 4.26 -6.23 4.94
N LYS A 206 4.27 -4.95 5.32
CA LYS A 206 4.30 -4.52 6.72
C LYS A 206 3.10 -5.08 7.50
N LEU A 207 1.89 -4.97 6.97
CA LEU A 207 0.68 -5.52 7.60
C LEU A 207 0.70 -7.05 7.70
N HIS A 208 1.22 -7.74 6.68
CA HIS A 208 1.48 -9.18 6.71
C HIS A 208 2.41 -9.57 7.85
N ARG A 209 3.55 -8.87 7.96
CA ARG A 209 4.53 -9.09 9.02
C ARG A 209 3.98 -8.80 10.42
N GLN A 210 3.07 -7.84 10.53
CA GLN A 210 2.36 -7.50 11.76
C GLN A 210 1.19 -8.47 12.06
N GLY A 211 0.87 -9.40 11.15
CA GLY A 211 -0.23 -10.36 11.32
C GLY A 211 -1.62 -9.72 11.24
N GLN A 212 -1.74 -8.51 10.68
CA GLN A 212 -3.03 -7.84 10.50
C GLN A 212 -3.82 -8.41 9.30
N ILE A 213 -3.12 -9.01 8.34
CA ILE A 213 -3.71 -9.63 7.16
C ILE A 213 -3.73 -11.15 7.33
N TRP A 214 -4.90 -11.73 7.09
CA TRP A 214 -5.14 -13.17 7.16
C TRP A 214 -5.37 -13.73 5.78
N GLU A 215 -4.72 -14.84 5.50
CA GLU A 215 -4.70 -15.45 4.18
C GLU A 215 -5.35 -16.83 4.18
N THR A 216 -5.82 -17.24 3.01
CA THR A 216 -6.31 -18.58 2.69
C THR A 216 -5.40 -19.23 1.64
N ILE A 217 -5.46 -20.55 1.45
CA ILE A 217 -4.75 -21.21 0.34
C ILE A 217 -5.79 -21.88 -0.55
N GLY A 218 -5.70 -21.66 -1.87
CA GLY A 218 -6.54 -22.29 -2.89
C GLY A 218 -6.24 -23.78 -3.11
N LYS A 219 -6.22 -24.59 -2.04
CA LYS A 219 -5.96 -26.04 -2.09
C LYS A 219 -7.04 -26.81 -1.34
N ASP A 220 -7.31 -28.04 -1.79
CA ASP A 220 -8.37 -28.88 -1.23
C ASP A 220 -8.24 -29.02 0.30
N ARG A 221 -9.33 -28.76 1.02
CA ARG A 221 -9.46 -28.72 2.50
C ARG A 221 -8.66 -27.64 3.23
N GLU A 222 -7.71 -26.97 2.59
CA GLU A 222 -6.91 -25.89 3.18
C GLU A 222 -7.58 -24.51 3.04
N VAL A 223 -8.47 -24.33 2.05
CA VAL A 223 -9.33 -23.13 1.89
C VAL A 223 -10.11 -22.79 3.18
N CYS A 224 -10.41 -23.80 3.99
CA CYS A 224 -11.21 -23.69 5.21
C CYS A 224 -10.51 -22.93 6.35
N TYR A 225 -9.19 -22.76 6.27
CA TYR A 225 -8.39 -22.17 7.34
C TYR A 225 -7.81 -20.84 6.89
N LYS A 226 -7.89 -19.85 7.79
CA LYS A 226 -7.17 -18.60 7.66
C LYS A 226 -5.90 -18.66 8.49
N PHE A 227 -4.77 -18.26 7.92
CA PHE A 227 -3.48 -18.23 8.61
C PHE A 227 -2.79 -16.88 8.40
N PRO A 228 -2.01 -16.39 9.38
CA PRO A 228 -1.20 -15.20 9.19
C PRO A 228 0.08 -15.60 8.44
N SER A 229 0.40 -14.89 7.36
CA SER A 229 1.64 -15.08 6.61
C SER A 229 2.58 -13.88 6.80
N PRO A 230 3.70 -14.03 7.53
CA PRO A 230 4.64 -12.91 7.75
C PRO A 230 5.32 -12.41 6.48
N ILE A 231 5.54 -13.33 5.53
CA ILE A 231 6.05 -13.03 4.19
C ILE A 231 4.85 -12.99 3.25
N MET A 232 4.64 -11.87 2.59
CA MET A 232 3.51 -11.72 1.67
C MET A 232 3.69 -12.61 0.43
N PRO A 233 2.69 -13.44 0.08
CA PRO A 233 2.65 -14.17 -1.19
C PRO A 233 2.23 -13.21 -2.32
N LYS A 234 3.20 -12.56 -2.97
CA LYS A 234 2.98 -11.55 -4.02
C LYS A 234 2.04 -12.02 -5.14
N ALA A 235 2.07 -13.30 -5.51
CA ALA A 235 1.22 -13.86 -6.55
C ALA A 235 -0.28 -13.75 -6.23
N ARG A 236 -0.66 -13.60 -4.95
CA ARG A 236 -2.03 -13.49 -4.49
C ARG A 236 -2.51 -12.05 -4.30
N TRP A 237 -1.67 -11.06 -4.60
CA TRP A 237 -2.01 -9.65 -4.43
C TRP A 237 -1.90 -8.88 -5.74
N ARG A 238 -2.86 -7.99 -5.98
CA ARG A 238 -2.82 -7.04 -7.10
C ARG A 238 -3.19 -5.65 -6.64
N TYR A 239 -2.71 -4.69 -7.40
CA TYR A 239 -2.89 -3.28 -7.13
C TYR A 239 -3.52 -2.63 -8.34
N GLN A 240 -4.68 -2.03 -8.14
CA GLN A 240 -5.31 -1.16 -9.12
C GLN A 240 -5.21 0.26 -8.60
N MET A 241 -4.48 1.11 -9.32
CA MET A 241 -4.50 2.54 -9.03
C MET A 241 -5.74 3.17 -9.65
N VAL A 242 -6.42 3.97 -8.84
CA VAL A 242 -7.54 4.83 -9.24
C VAL A 242 -7.11 6.26 -8.96
N CYS A 243 -7.12 7.09 -10.00
CA CYS A 243 -6.85 8.52 -9.84
C CYS A 243 -8.14 9.20 -9.41
N THR A 244 -8.23 9.61 -8.14
CA THR A 244 -9.25 10.58 -7.71
C THR A 244 -8.69 12.00 -7.85
N PRO A 245 -9.54 13.05 -7.79
CA PRO A 245 -9.10 14.44 -7.85
C PRO A 245 -8.18 14.86 -6.68
N THR A 246 -8.24 14.12 -5.56
CA THR A 246 -7.60 14.43 -4.28
C THR A 246 -6.27 13.71 -4.08
N ALA A 247 -6.24 12.40 -4.30
CA ALA A 247 -5.05 11.58 -4.13
C ALA A 247 -5.14 10.26 -4.92
N PRO A 248 -4.02 9.69 -5.40
CA PRO A 248 -4.06 8.38 -6.00
C PRO A 248 -4.44 7.31 -4.96
N VAL A 249 -5.58 6.64 -5.16
CA VAL A 249 -6.04 5.54 -4.31
C VAL A 249 -5.63 4.21 -4.94
N ALA A 250 -5.03 3.33 -4.16
CA ALA A 250 -4.70 1.98 -4.57
C ALA A 250 -5.74 0.99 -4.00
N ILE A 251 -6.53 0.39 -4.89
CA ILE A 251 -7.38 -0.75 -4.55
C ILE A 251 -6.51 -2.00 -4.57
N ARG A 252 -6.47 -2.69 -3.43
CA ARG A 252 -5.74 -3.92 -3.23
C ARG A 252 -6.68 -5.10 -3.41
N TRP A 253 -6.35 -5.94 -4.38
CA TRP A 253 -7.09 -7.14 -4.67
C TRP A 253 -6.34 -8.36 -4.15
N GLY A 254 -7.03 -9.21 -3.39
CA GLY A 254 -6.57 -10.51 -2.95
C GLY A 254 -7.11 -11.63 -3.82
N ALA A 255 -6.39 -12.74 -3.94
CA ALA A 255 -6.97 -13.97 -4.47
C ALA A 255 -7.82 -14.65 -3.38
N ALA A 256 -9.13 -14.76 -3.61
CA ALA A 256 -10.07 -15.45 -2.73
C ALA A 256 -10.06 -16.97 -2.95
#